data_AF-A0A6A5GGT8-F1
#
_entry.id   AF-A0A6A5GGT8-F1
#
_cell.length_a   1.000
_cell.length_b   1.000
_cell.length_c   1.000
_cell.angle_alpha   90.00
_cell.angle_beta   90.00
_cell.angle_gamma   90.00
#
_symmetry.space_group_name_H-M   'P 1'
#
loop_
_entity.id
_entity.type
_entity.pdbx_description
1 polymer ?
#
loop_
_entity_poly.entity_id
_entity_poly.type
_entity_poly.pdbx_seq_one_letter_code
_entity_poly.pdbx_strand_id
1 'polypeptide(L)'
;MSAPSEEESQAELRSAGMTEASIEGLTALTKRFQTGFPAAKESAEGPDKFVEEYTADAQAFRTSMPEGDQAIYNDYLKKHGLE
;
A
#
# COMPACT_ATOMS: atom_id res chain seq x y z
N MET A 1 10.38 -16.40 3.32
CA MET A 1 8.99 -16.29 3.80
C MET A 1 8.18 -15.79 2.63
N SER A 2 7.07 -16.44 2.29
CA SER A 2 6.14 -15.92 1.30
C SER A 2 5.54 -14.62 1.85
N ALA A 3 5.31 -13.61 1.00
CA ALA A 3 4.62 -12.42 1.43
C ALA A 3 3.23 -12.80 1.99
N PRO A 4 2.77 -12.20 3.10
CA PRO A 4 1.43 -12.44 3.61
C PRO A 4 0.39 -12.11 2.55
N SER A 5 -0.72 -12.86 2.56
CA SER A 5 -1.86 -12.56 1.70
C SER A 5 -2.44 -11.19 2.06
N GLU A 6 -3.18 -10.55 1.13
CA GLU A 6 -3.84 -9.26 1.41
C GLU A 6 -4.73 -9.37 2.66
N GLU A 7 -5.48 -10.46 2.79
CA GLU A 7 -6.36 -10.73 3.92
C GLU A 7 -5.61 -10.89 5.26
N GLU A 8 -4.45 -11.56 5.24
CA GLU A 8 -3.58 -11.72 6.41
C GLU A 8 -2.97 -10.37 6.83
N SER A 9 -2.58 -9.56 5.84
CA SER A 9 -2.02 -8.23 6.05
C SER A 9 -3.06 -7.29 6.68
N GLN A 10 -4.28 -7.28 6.14
CA GLN A 10 -5.40 -6.50 6.69
C GLN A 10 -5.77 -6.97 8.10
N ALA A 11 -5.79 -8.27 8.36
CA ALA A 11 -6.08 -8.81 9.70
C ALA A 11 -5.02 -8.40 10.72
N GLU A 12 -3.74 -8.42 10.34
CA GLU A 12 -2.63 -7.97 11.20
C GLU A 12 -2.71 -6.47 11.51
N LEU A 13 -2.92 -5.63 10.48
CA LEU A 13 -3.07 -4.19 10.65
C LEU A 13 -4.28 -3.84 11.53
N ARG A 14 -5.42 -4.53 11.33
CA ARG A 14 -6.61 -4.38 12.16
C ARG A 14 -6.33 -4.81 13.61
N SER A 15 -5.63 -5.92 13.81
CA SER A 15 -5.25 -6.40 15.14
C SER A 15 -4.26 -5.47 15.84
N ALA A 16 -3.46 -4.73 15.09
CA ALA A 16 -2.56 -3.71 15.61
C ALA A 16 -3.27 -2.38 15.95
N GLY A 17 -4.56 -2.27 15.64
CA GLY A 17 -5.40 -1.11 15.96
C GLY A 17 -5.51 -0.07 14.84
N MET A 18 -5.12 -0.40 13.61
CA MET A 18 -5.25 0.51 12.47
C MET A 18 -6.73 0.73 12.12
N THR A 19 -7.09 1.96 11.76
CA THR A 19 -8.47 2.26 11.34
C THR A 19 -8.85 1.57 10.04
N GLU A 20 -10.14 1.21 9.88
CA GLU A 20 -10.62 0.58 8.65
C GLU A 20 -10.41 1.48 7.42
N ALA A 21 -10.57 2.80 7.55
CA ALA A 21 -10.32 3.74 6.46
C ALA A 21 -8.86 3.67 5.95
N SER A 22 -7.89 3.56 6.85
CA SER A 22 -6.48 3.39 6.49
C SER A 22 -6.23 2.04 5.81
N ILE A 23 -6.81 0.96 6.33
CA ILE A 23 -6.71 -0.39 5.74
C ILE A 23 -7.34 -0.44 4.35
N GLU A 24 -8.53 0.15 4.17
CA GLU A 24 -9.22 0.25 2.89
C GLU A 24 -8.40 1.05 1.88
N GLY A 25 -7.78 2.16 2.30
CA GLY A 25 -6.93 2.96 1.41
C GLY A 25 -5.65 2.23 0.99
N LEU A 26 -4.99 1.49 1.90
CA LEU A 26 -3.85 0.63 1.55
C LEU A 26 -4.25 -0.49 0.57
N THR A 27 -5.45 -1.05 0.77
CA THR A 27 -6.02 -2.07 -0.13
C THR A 27 -6.34 -1.48 -1.50
N ALA A 28 -6.89 -0.26 -1.55
CA ALA A 28 -7.17 0.45 -2.80
C ALA A 28 -5.87 0.75 -3.57
N LEU A 29 -4.81 1.16 -2.89
CA LEU A 29 -3.48 1.34 -3.49
C LEU A 29 -2.96 0.02 -4.08
N THR A 30 -3.03 -1.07 -3.31
CA THR A 30 -2.60 -2.40 -3.78
C THR A 30 -3.34 -2.82 -5.06
N LYS A 31 -4.67 -2.66 -5.08
CA LYS A 31 -5.50 -2.95 -6.26
C LYS A 31 -5.20 -2.02 -7.45
N ARG A 32 -4.94 -0.73 -7.20
CA ARG A 32 -4.53 0.23 -8.24
C ARG A 32 -3.20 -0.18 -8.85
N PHE A 33 -2.24 -0.64 -8.07
CA PHE A 33 -0.97 -1.16 -8.59
C PHE A 33 -1.18 -2.44 -9.41
N GLN A 34 -1.92 -3.42 -8.88
CA GLN A 34 -2.18 -4.70 -9.54
C GLN A 34 -2.89 -4.56 -10.88
N THR A 35 -3.79 -3.60 -11.02
CA THR A 35 -4.54 -3.37 -12.26
C THR A 35 -3.86 -2.34 -13.18
N GLY A 36 -3.32 -1.28 -12.60
CA GLY A 36 -2.72 -0.16 -13.34
C GLY A 36 -1.32 -0.45 -13.86
N PHE A 37 -0.50 -1.22 -13.13
CA PHE A 37 0.87 -1.52 -13.57
C PHE A 37 0.92 -2.40 -14.84
N PRO A 38 0.13 -3.48 -14.98
CA PRO A 38 0.03 -4.22 -16.23
C PRO A 38 -0.48 -3.34 -17.39
N ALA A 39 -1.50 -2.52 -17.16
CA ALA A 39 -2.02 -1.60 -18.18
C ALA A 39 -0.97 -0.55 -18.61
N ALA A 40 -0.17 -0.04 -17.66
CA ALA A 40 0.90 0.91 -17.93
C ALA A 40 2.07 0.27 -18.70
N LYS A 41 2.35 -1.02 -18.48
CA LYS A 41 3.33 -1.77 -19.30
C LYS A 41 2.93 -1.86 -20.76
N GLU A 42 1.62 -1.94 -21.04
CA GLU A 42 1.08 -1.99 -22.40
C GLU A 42 0.83 -0.59 -22.99
N SER A 43 0.98 0.47 -22.19
CA SER A 43 0.79 1.86 -22.61
C SER A 43 2.04 2.42 -23.32
N ALA A 44 1.81 3.36 -24.23
CA ALA A 44 2.87 4.10 -24.92
C ALA A 44 3.71 4.98 -23.98
N GLU A 45 3.15 5.36 -22.82
CA GLU A 45 3.84 6.16 -21.79
C GLU A 45 4.77 5.31 -20.90
N GLY A 46 4.66 3.98 -20.98
CA GLY A 46 5.47 3.04 -20.21
C GLY A 46 5.09 2.93 -18.74
N PRO A 47 5.62 1.93 -18.03
CA PRO A 47 5.33 1.69 -16.62
C PRO A 47 5.97 2.74 -15.70
N ASP A 48 7.03 3.43 -16.13
CA ASP A 48 7.79 4.36 -15.29
C ASP A 48 6.93 5.54 -14.82
N LYS A 49 6.15 6.14 -15.73
CA LYS A 49 5.24 7.23 -15.38
C LYS A 49 4.18 6.78 -14.38
N PHE A 50 3.60 5.60 -14.59
CA PHE A 50 2.65 5.03 -13.65
C PHE A 50 3.28 4.80 -12.26
N VAL A 51 4.50 4.27 -12.21
CA VAL A 51 5.22 4.03 -10.94
C VAL A 51 5.50 5.35 -10.23
N GLU A 52 5.89 6.41 -10.95
CA GLU A 52 6.12 7.73 -10.38
C GLU A 52 4.83 8.30 -9.76
N GLU A 53 3.73 8.33 -10.52
CA GLU A 53 2.43 8.82 -10.05
C GLU A 53 1.90 7.98 -8.88
N TYR A 54 1.99 6.65 -9.00
CA TYR A 54 1.58 5.74 -7.94
C TYR A 54 2.38 5.95 -6.65
N THR A 55 3.70 6.14 -6.77
CA THR A 55 4.57 6.38 -5.60
C THR A 55 4.21 7.68 -4.91
N ALA A 56 3.93 8.75 -5.68
CA ALA A 56 3.49 10.03 -5.13
C ALA A 56 2.14 9.91 -4.41
N ASP A 57 1.16 9.25 -5.02
CA ASP A 57 -0.16 8.96 -4.42
C ASP A 57 -0.02 8.13 -3.14
N ALA A 58 0.79 7.06 -3.16
CA ALA A 58 1.00 6.19 -2.02
C ALA A 58 1.68 6.94 -0.85
N GLN A 59 2.65 7.81 -1.14
CA GLN A 59 3.27 8.66 -0.12
C GLN A 59 2.30 9.68 0.45
N ALA A 60 1.50 10.34 -0.40
CA ALA A 60 0.49 11.31 0.03
C ALA A 60 -0.59 10.65 0.92
N PHE A 61 -1.02 9.44 0.56
CA PHE A 61 -1.93 8.68 1.40
C PHE A 61 -1.29 8.31 2.74
N ARG A 62 -0.05 7.80 2.73
CA ARG A 62 0.68 7.48 3.97
C ARG A 62 0.80 8.67 4.89
N THR A 63 1.05 9.88 4.37
CA THR A 63 1.13 11.09 5.19
C THR A 63 -0.23 11.62 5.63
N SER A 64 -1.32 11.29 4.93
CA SER A 64 -2.68 11.66 5.33
C SER A 64 -3.31 10.72 6.36
N MET A 65 -2.75 9.52 6.56
CA MET A 65 -3.20 8.62 7.61
C MET A 65 -3.02 9.24 9.01
N PRO A 66 -3.85 8.90 10.01
CA PRO A 66 -3.61 9.27 11.39
C PRO A 66 -2.21 8.85 11.87
N GLU A 67 -1.55 9.64 12.73
CA GLU A 67 -0.18 9.32 13.21
C GLU A 67 -0.08 7.92 13.85
N GLY A 68 -1.13 7.46 14.54
CA GLY A 68 -1.21 6.11 15.08
C GLY A 68 -1.22 5.03 13.98
N ASP A 69 -1.97 5.25 12.91
CA ASP A 69 -2.03 4.34 11.77
C ASP A 69 -0.72 4.35 10.97
N GLN A 70 -0.08 5.52 10.84
CA GLN A 70 1.24 5.63 10.22
C GLN A 70 2.28 4.80 10.98
N ALA A 71 2.30 4.89 12.31
CA ALA A 71 3.19 4.10 13.15
C ALA A 71 2.93 2.59 12.99
N ILE A 72 1.67 2.17 13.04
CA ILE A 72 1.27 0.76 12.83
C ILE A 72 1.72 0.26 11.46
N TYR A 73 1.50 1.05 10.39
CA TYR A 73 1.92 0.67 9.05
C TYR A 73 3.45 0.57 8.94
N ASN A 74 4.17 1.50 9.57
CA ASN A 74 5.63 1.48 9.56
C ASN A 74 6.15 0.24 10.30
N ASP A 75 5.63 -0.08 11.50
CA ASP A 75 5.99 -1.31 12.23
C ASP A 75 5.68 -2.56 11.42
N TYR A 76 4.55 -2.59 10.72
CA TYR A 76 4.20 -3.66 9.78
C TYR A 76 5.27 -3.81 8.68
N LEU A 77 5.65 -2.71 8.00
CA LEU A 77 6.67 -2.76 6.96
C LEU A 77 8.01 -3.27 7.48
N LYS A 78 8.46 -2.80 8.66
CA LYS A 78 9.68 -3.28 9.31
C LYS A 78 9.63 -4.78 9.61
N LYS A 79 8.52 -5.23 10.19
CA LYS A 79 8.30 -6.64 10.56
C LYS A 79 8.42 -7.58 9.36
N HIS A 80 7.96 -7.13 8.18
CA HIS A 80 7.99 -7.93 6.95
C HIS A 80 9.20 -7.63 6.04
N GLY A 81 10.12 -6.77 6.47
CA GLY A 81 11.31 -6.40 5.68
C GLY A 81 10.96 -5.63 4.40
N LEU A 82 9.90 -4.83 4.44
CA LEU A 82 9.37 -4.00 3.36
C LEU A 82 9.73 -2.50 3.54
N GLU A 83 10.63 -2.19 4.49
CA GLU A 83 11.14 -0.85 4.76
C GLU A 83 12.29 -0.43 3.84
#